data_AF-A0A515D4U5-F1
#
_entry.id   AF-A0A515D4U5-F1
#
_cell.length_a   1.000
_cell.length_b   1.000
_cell.length_c   1.000
_cell.angle_alpha   90.00
_cell.angle_beta   90.00
_cell.angle_gamma   90.00
#
_symmetry.space_group_name_H-M   'P 1'
#
loop_
_entity.id
_entity.type
_entity.pdbx_description
1 polymer ?
#
loop_
_entity_poly.entity_id
_entity_poly.type
_entity_poly.pdbx_seq_one_letter_code
_entity_poly.pdbx_strand_id
1 'polypeptide(L)' 'MVLLPPESVFKPCEQPTLQGDTWGDAGSYSLALKTALSICAGQVTTLIQWRKLLHHDKNKTQ' A
#
# COMPACT_ATOMS: atom_id res chain seq x y z
N MET A 1 -16.88 -7.44 -18.48
CA MET A 1 -15.44 -7.16 -18.27
C MET A 1 -15.14 -7.30 -16.79
N VAL A 2 -14.09 -8.03 -16.40
CA VAL A 2 -13.62 -8.09 -15.00
C VAL A 2 -12.60 -6.97 -14.82
N LEU A 3 -12.93 -5.95 -14.02
CA LEU A 3 -11.99 -4.91 -13.63
C LEU A 3 -11.05 -5.51 -12.58
N LEU A 4 -9.90 -6.04 -12.99
CA LEU A 4 -8.86 -6.49 -12.06
C LEU A 4 -8.28 -5.28 -11.31
N PRO A 5 -7.90 -5.42 -10.03
CA PRO A 5 -7.18 -4.38 -9.32
C PRO A 5 -5.83 -4.09 -10.02
N PRO A 6 -5.33 -2.84 -9.96
CA PRO A 6 -4.02 -2.50 -10.51
C PRO A 6 -2.91 -3.29 -9.81
N GLU A 7 -1.88 -3.72 -10.57
CA GLU A 7 -0.89 -4.67 -10.06
C GLU A 7 -0.11 -4.20 -8.83
N SER A 8 -0.01 -2.87 -8.65
CA SER A 8 0.64 -2.26 -7.50
C SER A 8 0.01 -2.66 -6.16
N VAL A 9 -1.27 -3.04 -6.12
CA VAL A 9 -1.96 -3.44 -4.87
C VAL A 9 -1.75 -4.90 -4.50
N PHE A 10 -1.17 -5.71 -5.38
CA PHE A 10 -0.85 -7.12 -5.09
C PHE A 10 0.50 -7.30 -4.40
N LYS A 11 1.33 -6.26 -4.37
CA LYS A 11 2.60 -6.31 -3.64
C LYS A 11 2.33 -6.15 -2.14
N PRO A 12 2.81 -7.06 -1.28
CA PRO A 12 2.71 -6.88 0.16
C PRO A 12 3.46 -5.61 0.57
N CYS A 13 2.97 -4.94 1.62
CA CYS A 13 3.64 -3.76 2.15
C CYS A 13 5.00 -4.16 2.72
N GLU A 14 6.03 -3.40 2.35
CA GLU A 14 7.38 -3.66 2.81
C GLU A 14 7.50 -3.37 4.31
N GLN A 15 8.16 -4.27 5.04
CA GLN A 15 8.41 -4.12 6.46
C GLN A 15 9.93 -4.15 6.69
N PRO A 16 10.59 -2.98 6.72
CA PRO A 16 12.02 -2.94 6.96
C PRO A 16 12.33 -3.50 8.35
N THR A 17 13.54 -4.01 8.51
CA THR A 17 14.06 -4.53 9.79
C THR A 17 15.11 -3.55 10.33
N LEU A 18 15.10 -3.31 11.64
CA LEU A 18 16.16 -2.54 12.29
C LEU A 18 17.44 -3.35 12.25
N GLN A 19 18.48 -2.83 11.60
CA GLN A 19 19.80 -3.44 11.58
C GLN A 19 20.72 -2.67 12.53
N GLY A 20 21.23 -3.33 13.56
CA GLY A 20 22.10 -2.70 14.55
C GLY A 20 21.36 -2.11 15.74
N ASP A 21 22.12 -1.48 16.63
CA ASP A 21 21.71 -1.02 17.96
C ASP A 21 22.14 0.43 18.26
N THR A 22 22.59 1.17 17.23
CA THR A 22 22.98 2.58 17.38
C THR A 22 21.82 3.54 17.11
N TRP A 23 21.96 4.78 17.57
CA TRP A 23 21.02 5.86 17.20
C TRP A 23 21.00 6.16 15.70
N GLY A 24 22.13 5.95 15.01
CA GLY A 24 22.22 6.08 13.55
C GLY A 24 21.39 5.02 12.83
N ASP A 25 21.41 3.78 13.35
CA ASP A 25 20.60 2.67 12.86
C ASP A 25 19.11 2.93 13.07
N ALA A 26 18.73 3.40 14.26
CA ALA A 26 17.35 3.78 14.57
C ALA A 26 16.84 4.90 13.65
N GLY A 27 17.67 5.92 13.40
CA GLY A 27 17.36 7.00 12.45
C GLY A 27 17.15 6.48 11.03
N SER A 28 18.09 5.67 10.53
CA SER A 28 18.03 5.06 9.20
C SER A 28 16.81 4.15 9.04
N TYR A 29 16.53 3.33 10.06
CA TYR A 29 15.34 2.49 10.13
C TYR A 29 14.05 3.31 10.06
N SER A 30 13.96 4.40 10.82
CA SER A 30 12.76 5.26 10.82
C SER A 30 12.49 5.87 9.44
N LEU A 31 13.54 6.25 8.71
CA LEU A 31 13.44 6.78 7.35
C LEU A 31 12.98 5.71 6.36
N ALA A 32 13.57 4.52 6.43
CA ALA A 32 13.16 3.37 5.62
C ALA A 32 11.70 3.00 5.90
N LEU A 33 11.31 2.94 7.18
CA LEU A 33 9.95 2.66 7.61
C LEU A 33 8.95 3.70 7.11
N LYS A 34 9.28 4.99 7.23
CA LYS A 34 8.44 6.08 6.70
C LYS A 34 8.22 5.95 5.19
N THR A 35 9.26 5.58 4.47
CA THR A 35 9.20 5.38 3.01
C THR A 35 8.30 4.20 2.65
N ALA A 36 8.52 3.04 3.29
CA ALA A 36 7.70 1.84 3.10
C ALA A 36 6.22 2.09 3.42
N LEU A 37 5.93 2.80 4.51
CA LEU A 37 4.56 3.17 4.89
C LEU A 37 3.92 4.13 3.89
N SER A 38 4.66 5.11 3.38
CA SER A 38 4.15 6.05 2.36
C SER A 38 3.76 5.31 1.07
N ILE A 39 4.55 4.32 0.66
CA ILE A 39 4.26 3.50 -0.51
C ILE A 39 3.03 2.62 -0.26
N CYS A 40 3.01 1.92 0.88
CA CYS A 40 1.90 1.08 1.31
C CYS A 40 0.57 1.86 1.36
N ALA A 41 0.58 3.07 1.92
CA ALA A 41 -0.59 3.93 1.98
C ALA A 41 -1.13 4.29 0.59
N GLY A 42 -0.25 4.51 -0.39
CA GLY A 42 -0.62 4.73 -1.79
C GLY A 42 -1.32 3.51 -2.39
N GLN A 43 -0.74 2.32 -2.22
CA GLN A 43 -1.32 1.05 -2.69
C GLN A 43 -2.71 0.81 -2.07
N VAL A 44 -2.85 0.97 -0.75
CA VAL A 44 -4.13 0.80 -0.06
C VAL A 44 -5.17 1.82 -0.55
N THR A 45 -4.78 3.06 -0.79
CA THR A 45 -5.68 4.10 -1.33
C THR A 45 -6.21 3.70 -2.70
N THR A 46 -5.34 3.24 -3.60
CA THR A 46 -5.74 2.73 -4.92
C THR A 46 -6.67 1.52 -4.82
N LEU A 47 -6.39 0.58 -3.90
CA LEU A 47 -7.25 -0.58 -3.66
C LEU A 47 -8.66 -0.19 -3.19
N ILE A 48 -8.74 0.78 -2.26
CA ILE A 48 -10.02 1.29 -1.76
C ILE A 48 -10.79 1.98 -2.88
N GLN A 49 -10.14 2.79 -3.71
CA GLN A 49 -10.76 3.45 -4.86
C GLN A 49 -11.28 2.44 -5.88
N TRP A 50 -10.47 1.44 -6.24
CA TRP A 50 -10.89 0.36 -7.13
C TRP A 50 -12.12 -0.38 -6.58
N ARG A 51 -12.13 -0.71 -5.28
CA ARG A 51 -13.28 -1.34 -4.62
C ARG A 51 -14.53 -0.46 -4.73
N LYS A 52 -14.42 0.85 -4.49
CA LYS A 52 -15.54 1.79 -4.63
C LYS A 52 -16.10 1.84 -6.05
N LEU A 53 -15.24 1.84 -7.07
CA LEU A 53 -15.68 1.80 -8.48
C LEU A 53 -16.48 0.53 -8.77
N LEU A 54 -16.02 -0.64 -8.32
CA LEU A 54 -16.76 -1.89 -8.48
C LEU A 54 -18.14 -1.86 -7.82
N HIS A 55 -18.27 -1.27 -6.62
CA HIS A 55 -19.57 -1.16 -5.96
C HIS A 55 -20.52 -0.21 -6.69
N HIS A 56 -20.00 0.85 -7.31
CA HIS A 56 -20.81 1.78 -8.10
C HIS A 56 -21.29 1.14 -9.42
N ASP A 57 -20.45 0.35 -10.08
CA ASP A 57 -20.82 -0.38 -11.31
C ASP A 57 -21.88 -1.46 -11.07
N LYS A 58 -21.88 -2.10 -9.89
CA LYS A 58 -22.92 -3.08 -9.51
C LYS A 58 -24.32 -2.45 -9.42
N ASN A 59 -24.43 -1.19 -9.01
CA ASN A 59 -25.72 -0.48 -8.89
C ASN A 59 -26.29 0.03 -10.22
N LYS A 60 -25.54 -0.10 -11.33
CA LYS A 60 -25.96 0.29 -12.68
C LYS A 60 -26.42 -0.89 -13.54
N THR A 61 -26.32 -2.11 -13.01
CA THR A 61 -26.71 -3.36 -13.68
C THR A 61 -27.89 -4.04 -12.97
N GLN A 62 -28.78 -3.24 -12.36
CA GLN A 62 -30.07 -3.65 -11.80
C GLN A 62 -31.16 -2.81 -12.44
#